data_AF-F7S9Z8-F1
#
_entry.id   AF-F7S9Z8-F1
#
_cell.length_a   1.000
_cell.length_b   1.000
_cell.length_c   1.000
_cell.angle_alpha   90.00
_cell.angle_beta   90.00
_cell.angle_gamma   90.00
#
_symmetry.space_group_name_H-M   'P 1'
#
loop_
_entity.id
_entity.type
_entity.pdbx_description
1 polymer ?
#
loop_
_entity_poly.entity_id
_entity_poly.type
_entity_poly.pdbx_seq_one_letter_code
_entity_poly.pdbx_strand_id
1 'polypeptide(L)'
;MLLHICGILAVSTEPSLAISTKPYWFRILVPNNLAPSQIGQAIFREGNYEYIVLAAKLPVRKFALRQVTGIPDATVVHLPGATVLQIPLPLGQDIITTVGNSSFHVDIAKSIASKAMPVSFNKGAINLKCDRSAAVVSMSDPRTGRPLLVGTVLGSCSIKSNLSGPGYRFIPASRGIAVVASSDAITLSPEPSGFVLQAMEPEARLPIGNPFVKPPLTDVSDTPNGINLPQYGIIGLRRRLGIERVAVAEAPPLDRREATFRLARVMLALDMGPEAGAALDRLAGII
;
A
#
# COMPACT_ATOMS: atom_id res chain seq x y z
N MET A 1 -52.21 21.61 28.47
CA MET A 1 -52.11 22.43 27.25
C MET A 1 -50.63 22.64 26.95
N LEU A 2 -50.19 22.14 25.79
CA LEU A 2 -48.87 22.26 25.13
C LEU A 2 -47.57 21.88 25.86
N LEU A 3 -47.03 20.72 25.45
CA LEU A 3 -45.61 20.36 25.48
C LEU A 3 -44.85 21.09 24.36
N HIS A 4 -43.64 21.55 24.68
CA HIS A 4 -42.65 22.12 23.75
C HIS A 4 -41.95 21.04 22.91
N ILE A 5 -41.74 21.37 21.63
CA ILE A 5 -41.11 20.60 20.56
C ILE A 5 -39.58 20.81 20.59
N CYS A 6 -38.80 19.76 20.33
CA CYS A 6 -37.50 19.91 19.66
C CYS A 6 -37.24 18.69 18.78
N GLY A 7 -37.31 18.90 17.46
CA GLY A 7 -37.37 17.85 16.45
C GLY A 7 -36.02 17.40 15.88
N ILE A 8 -35.97 16.12 15.51
CA ILE A 8 -35.05 15.54 14.52
C ILE A 8 -35.94 15.15 13.32
N LEU A 9 -35.77 15.84 12.20
CA LEU A 9 -36.31 15.46 10.88
C LEU A 9 -35.18 15.70 9.86
N ALA A 10 -35.00 14.90 8.81
CA ALA A 10 -36.06 14.37 7.98
C ALA A 10 -35.94 12.88 7.63
N VAL A 11 -37.10 12.23 7.70
CA VAL A 11 -37.46 10.94 7.12
C VAL A 11 -37.52 11.07 5.59
N SER A 12 -36.89 10.14 4.88
CA SER A 12 -37.28 9.76 3.52
C SER A 12 -37.67 8.29 3.58
N THR A 13 -38.91 8.03 3.19
CA THR A 13 -39.63 6.76 3.13
C THR A 13 -38.82 5.58 2.60
N GLU A 14 -38.88 4.47 3.32
CA GLU A 14 -38.30 3.16 2.99
C GLU A 14 -38.87 2.58 1.67
N PRO A 15 -38.04 1.80 0.97
CA PRO A 15 -38.39 0.41 0.73
C PRO A 15 -37.51 -0.48 1.60
N SER A 16 -38.15 -1.42 2.31
CA SER A 16 -37.56 -2.35 3.27
C SER A 16 -36.18 -2.85 2.84
N LEU A 17 -35.14 -2.34 3.49
CA LEU A 17 -33.80 -2.90 3.42
C LEU A 17 -33.89 -4.32 3.98
N ALA A 18 -33.65 -5.33 3.13
CA ALA A 18 -33.39 -6.67 3.60
C ALA A 18 -32.27 -6.60 4.65
N ILE A 19 -32.62 -6.78 5.92
CA ILE A 19 -31.71 -6.73 7.05
C ILE A 19 -30.80 -7.94 6.91
N SER A 20 -29.60 -7.73 6.38
CA SER A 20 -28.52 -8.70 6.53
C SER A 20 -28.29 -8.88 8.04
N THR A 21 -28.57 -10.07 8.54
CA THR A 21 -28.52 -10.48 9.95
C THR A 21 -27.12 -10.55 10.55
N LYS A 22 -26.10 -10.08 9.83
CA LYS A 22 -24.72 -10.01 10.33
C LYS A 22 -24.46 -8.64 10.95
N PRO A 23 -24.04 -8.56 12.23
CA PRO A 23 -23.61 -7.30 12.82
C PRO A 23 -22.34 -6.86 12.07
N TYR A 24 -22.44 -5.72 11.39
CA TYR A 24 -21.30 -5.07 10.77
C TYR A 24 -20.82 -3.91 11.63
N TRP A 25 -19.54 -3.55 11.54
CA TRP A 25 -19.00 -2.45 12.35
C TRP A 25 -19.52 -1.08 11.88
N PHE A 26 -19.41 -0.78 10.58
CA PHE A 26 -20.08 0.38 9.98
C PHE A 26 -20.40 0.18 8.50
N ARG A 27 -21.25 1.06 7.96
CA ARG A 27 -21.67 1.05 6.55
C ARG A 27 -21.16 2.29 5.82
N ILE A 28 -20.66 2.08 4.62
CA ILE A 28 -20.38 3.16 3.66
C ILE A 28 -21.51 3.15 2.63
N LEU A 29 -22.36 4.17 2.67
CA LEU A 29 -23.49 4.29 1.74
C LEU A 29 -22.98 4.65 0.34
N VAL A 30 -23.55 3.98 -0.65
CA VAL A 30 -23.29 4.25 -2.06
C VAL A 30 -24.48 5.03 -2.63
N PRO A 31 -24.23 6.18 -3.29
CA PRO A 31 -25.29 6.94 -3.95
C PRO A 31 -26.09 6.11 -4.96
N ASN A 32 -27.39 6.39 -5.11
CA ASN A 32 -28.31 5.60 -5.95
C ASN A 32 -27.94 5.54 -7.44
N ASN A 33 -27.08 6.44 -7.93
CA ASN A 33 -26.57 6.45 -9.29
C ASN A 33 -25.34 5.55 -9.51
N LEU A 34 -24.87 4.86 -8.47
CA LEU A 34 -23.74 3.93 -8.51
C LEU A 34 -24.13 2.58 -7.93
N ALA A 35 -23.61 1.50 -8.50
CA ALA A 35 -23.76 0.16 -7.92
C ALA A 35 -22.51 -0.21 -7.10
N PRO A 36 -22.64 -0.67 -5.85
CA PRO A 36 -21.50 -1.14 -5.05
C PRO A 36 -20.67 -2.23 -5.74
N SER A 37 -21.31 -3.08 -6.56
CA SER A 37 -20.65 -4.14 -7.34
C SER A 37 -19.77 -3.63 -8.49
N GLN A 38 -19.86 -2.34 -8.85
CA GLN A 38 -19.06 -1.69 -9.90
C GLN A 38 -17.90 -0.85 -9.35
N ILE A 39 -17.81 -0.69 -8.03
CA ILE A 39 -16.78 0.13 -7.39
C ILE A 39 -15.64 -0.79 -6.95
N GLY A 40 -14.46 -0.57 -7.53
CA GLY A 40 -13.23 -1.27 -7.15
C GLY A 40 -12.84 -1.01 -5.70
N GLN A 41 -12.32 -2.03 -5.03
CA GLN A 41 -11.84 -1.94 -3.66
C GLN A 41 -10.38 -2.42 -3.55
N ALA A 42 -9.59 -1.76 -2.74
CA ALA A 42 -8.31 -2.27 -2.24
C ALA A 42 -8.23 -2.07 -0.73
N ILE A 43 -7.67 -3.07 -0.05
CA ILE A 43 -7.43 -3.03 1.40
C ILE A 43 -6.01 -3.51 1.66
N PHE A 44 -5.24 -2.68 2.35
CA PHE A 44 -3.86 -2.97 2.73
C PHE A 44 -3.51 -2.28 4.04
N ARG A 45 -2.47 -2.79 4.69
CA ARG A 45 -1.95 -2.23 5.94
C ARG A 45 -0.59 -1.61 5.72
N GLU A 46 -0.38 -0.43 6.29
CA GLU A 46 0.93 0.17 6.42
C GLU A 46 1.10 0.77 7.81
N GLY A 47 2.06 0.23 8.57
CA GLY A 47 2.22 0.54 9.99
C GLY A 47 0.99 0.12 10.80
N ASN A 48 0.50 1.02 11.65
CA ASN A 48 -0.66 0.81 12.52
C ASN A 48 -1.99 1.23 11.86
N TYR A 49 -1.98 1.48 10.55
CA TYR A 49 -3.15 1.91 9.81
C TYR A 49 -3.55 0.90 8.76
N GLU A 50 -4.84 0.66 8.67
CA GLU A 50 -5.45 -0.05 7.57
C GLU A 50 -6.17 0.93 6.66
N TYR A 51 -5.92 0.75 5.36
CA TYR A 51 -6.43 1.61 4.32
C TYR A 51 -7.52 0.87 3.55
N ILE A 52 -8.67 1.52 3.38
CA ILE A 52 -9.71 1.10 2.45
C ILE A 52 -9.73 2.12 1.32
N VAL A 53 -9.42 1.68 0.10
CA VAL A 53 -9.48 2.52 -1.10
C VAL A 53 -10.66 2.06 -1.95
N LEU A 54 -11.60 2.98 -2.19
CA LEU A 54 -12.78 2.76 -3.02
C LEU A 54 -12.63 3.61 -4.29
N ALA A 55 -12.71 2.98 -5.47
CA ALA A 55 -12.57 3.64 -6.77
C ALA A 55 -13.85 4.41 -7.19
N ALA A 56 -14.42 5.16 -6.25
CA ALA A 56 -15.49 6.11 -6.48
C ALA A 56 -15.44 7.20 -5.40
N LYS A 57 -15.93 8.39 -5.73
CA LYS A 57 -16.14 9.48 -4.77
C LYS A 57 -17.44 9.23 -4.01
N LEU A 58 -17.34 8.76 -2.77
CA LEU A 58 -18.46 8.41 -1.91
C LEU A 58 -18.61 9.46 -0.80
N PRO A 59 -19.84 9.81 -0.39
CA PRO A 59 -20.09 10.86 0.60
C PRO A 59 -19.84 10.36 2.03
N VAL A 60 -18.59 10.06 2.37
CA VAL A 60 -18.19 9.67 3.73
C VAL A 60 -17.73 10.90 4.52
N ARG A 61 -18.40 11.16 5.65
CA ARG A 61 -18.06 12.27 6.56
C ARG A 61 -17.22 11.76 7.73
N LYS A 62 -16.04 12.36 7.95
CA LYS A 62 -15.12 12.01 9.05
C LYS A 62 -15.80 12.05 10.42
N PHE A 63 -16.64 13.06 10.66
CA PHE A 63 -17.39 13.19 11.93
C PHE A 63 -18.34 12.00 12.17
N ALA A 64 -19.10 11.60 11.15
CA ALA A 64 -19.99 10.45 11.24
C ALA A 64 -19.20 9.15 11.47
N LEU A 65 -18.07 8.98 10.77
CA LEU A 65 -17.19 7.83 10.99
C LEU A 65 -16.68 7.76 12.44
N ARG A 66 -16.26 8.90 13.00
CA ARG A 66 -15.83 8.99 14.41
C ARG A 66 -16.95 8.62 15.38
N GLN A 67 -18.17 9.09 15.16
CA GLN A 67 -19.31 8.77 16.01
C GLN A 67 -19.67 7.29 16.01
N VAL A 68 -19.56 6.62 14.86
CA VAL A 68 -19.90 5.19 14.73
C VAL A 68 -18.78 4.29 15.26
N THR A 69 -17.53 4.63 14.95
CA THR A 69 -16.37 3.78 15.27
C THR A 69 -15.81 4.02 16.68
N GLY A 70 -16.02 5.21 17.25
CA GLY A 70 -15.35 5.66 18.47
C GLY A 70 -13.85 5.92 18.28
N ILE A 71 -13.32 5.77 17.06
CA ILE A 71 -11.89 5.89 16.78
C ILE A 71 -11.57 7.35 16.42
N PRO A 72 -10.78 8.07 17.24
CA PRO A 72 -10.50 9.48 17.00
C PRO A 72 -9.65 9.69 15.74
N ASP A 73 -8.73 8.79 15.43
CA ASP A 73 -7.76 9.01 14.34
C ASP A 73 -8.14 8.38 13.00
N ALA A 74 -9.40 7.93 12.85
CA ALA A 74 -9.91 7.55 11.55
C ALA A 74 -10.01 8.78 10.64
N THR A 75 -9.41 8.72 9.45
CA THR A 75 -9.42 9.80 8.47
C THR A 75 -10.09 9.36 7.17
N VAL A 76 -10.68 10.33 6.47
CA VAL A 76 -11.31 10.14 5.17
C VAL A 76 -10.71 11.17 4.23
N VAL A 77 -10.13 10.70 3.14
CA VAL A 77 -9.53 11.53 2.09
C VAL A 77 -10.30 11.30 0.80
N HIS A 78 -10.79 12.37 0.22
CA HIS A 78 -11.49 12.36 -1.07
C HIS A 78 -10.50 12.71 -2.17
N LEU A 79 -10.24 11.76 -3.06
CA LEU A 79 -9.38 11.94 -4.23
C LEU A 79 -10.24 12.15 -5.49
N PRO A 80 -9.64 12.65 -6.60
CA PRO A 80 -10.32 12.67 -7.89
C PRO A 80 -10.72 11.25 -8.31
N GLY A 81 -12.00 10.91 -8.15
CA GLY A 81 -12.54 9.59 -8.51
C GLY A 81 -12.40 8.50 -7.45
N ALA A 82 -11.90 8.78 -6.25
CA ALA A 82 -11.73 7.77 -5.20
C ALA A 82 -11.99 8.30 -3.79
N THR A 83 -12.31 7.38 -2.89
CA THR A 83 -12.46 7.64 -1.45
C THR A 83 -11.51 6.73 -0.70
N VAL A 84 -10.66 7.33 0.13
CA VAL A 84 -9.70 6.60 0.97
C VAL A 84 -10.10 6.76 2.42
N LEU A 85 -10.25 5.64 3.13
CA LEU A 85 -10.41 5.61 4.57
C LEU A 85 -9.12 5.08 5.17
N GLN A 86 -8.57 5.80 6.14
CA GLN A 86 -7.44 5.39 6.95
C GLN A 86 -7.94 5.15 8.36
N ILE A 87 -7.79 3.92 8.86
CA ILE A 87 -8.35 3.52 10.14
C ILE A 87 -7.20 2.96 10.99
N PRO A 88 -6.91 3.54 12.17
CA PRO A 88 -5.90 2.97 13.06
C PRO A 88 -6.42 1.65 13.63
N LEU A 89 -5.64 0.58 13.45
CA LEU A 89 -5.96 -0.75 13.97
C LEU A 89 -4.71 -1.41 14.56
N PRO A 90 -4.79 -2.02 15.75
CA PRO A 90 -3.72 -2.82 16.31
C PRO A 90 -3.33 -4.00 15.41
N LEU A 91 -2.09 -4.47 15.54
CA LEU A 91 -1.63 -5.68 14.84
C LEU A 91 -2.52 -6.89 15.16
N GLY A 92 -2.83 -7.69 14.15
CA GLY A 92 -3.58 -8.95 14.30
C GLY A 92 -5.11 -8.84 14.13
N GLN A 93 -5.65 -7.62 14.04
CA GLN A 93 -6.99 -7.36 13.51
C GLN A 93 -6.88 -7.03 12.02
N ASP A 94 -7.90 -7.22 11.20
CA ASP A 94 -7.91 -6.72 9.82
C ASP A 94 -9.30 -6.14 9.50
N ILE A 95 -9.39 -5.38 8.41
CA ILE A 95 -10.64 -4.89 7.87
C ILE A 95 -11.09 -5.81 6.77
N ILE A 96 -12.36 -6.19 6.84
CA ILE A 96 -13.04 -6.90 5.78
C ILE A 96 -14.19 -6.02 5.29
N THR A 97 -14.28 -5.87 3.98
CA THR A 97 -15.46 -5.30 3.35
C THR A 97 -16.27 -6.33 2.61
N THR A 98 -17.58 -6.30 2.86
CA THR A 98 -18.59 -7.06 2.13
C THR A 98 -19.45 -6.10 1.33
N VAL A 99 -19.80 -6.49 0.10
CA VAL A 99 -20.66 -5.72 -0.77
C VAL A 99 -22.12 -5.97 -0.38
N GLY A 100 -22.85 -4.92 0.00
CA GLY A 100 -24.30 -4.93 0.17
C GLY A 100 -25.01 -4.34 -1.05
N ASN A 101 -26.34 -4.27 -1.01
CA ASN A 101 -27.15 -3.80 -2.15
C ASN A 101 -26.89 -2.32 -2.51
N SER A 102 -26.75 -1.47 -1.50
CA SER A 102 -26.52 -0.02 -1.64
C SER A 102 -25.42 0.51 -0.71
N SER A 103 -24.56 -0.38 -0.21
CA SER A 103 -23.51 0.00 0.72
C SER A 103 -22.35 -1.00 0.72
N PHE A 104 -21.21 -0.56 1.23
CA PHE A 104 -20.16 -1.46 1.71
C PHE A 104 -20.32 -1.65 3.21
N HIS A 105 -20.38 -2.90 3.65
CA HIS A 105 -20.34 -3.26 5.05
C HIS A 105 -18.88 -3.46 5.43
N VAL A 106 -18.44 -2.76 6.47
CA VAL A 106 -17.07 -2.82 6.98
C VAL A 106 -17.10 -3.55 8.32
N ASP A 107 -16.21 -4.52 8.47
CA ASP A 107 -16.05 -5.36 9.65
C ASP A 107 -14.61 -5.38 10.12
N ILE A 108 -14.40 -5.45 11.43
CA ILE A 108 -13.10 -5.79 12.02
C ILE A 108 -13.11 -7.28 12.31
N ALA A 109 -12.28 -8.02 11.57
CA ALA A 109 -12.16 -9.47 11.72
C ALA A 109 -10.76 -9.92 11.27
N LYS A 110 -10.38 -11.15 11.59
CA LYS A 110 -9.15 -11.73 11.06
C LYS A 110 -9.25 -11.85 9.54
N SER A 111 -8.23 -11.43 8.77
CA SER A 111 -8.27 -11.47 7.31
C SER A 111 -8.74 -12.83 6.79
N ILE A 112 -9.77 -12.81 5.96
CA ILE A 112 -10.19 -13.98 5.19
C ILE A 112 -9.17 -14.20 4.06
N ALA A 113 -8.92 -15.47 3.71
CA ALA A 113 -8.04 -15.80 2.60
C ALA A 113 -8.58 -15.21 1.28
N SER A 114 -7.82 -14.31 0.68
CA SER A 114 -8.04 -13.80 -0.66
C SER A 114 -7.26 -14.60 -1.69
N LYS A 115 -7.77 -14.67 -2.93
CA LYS A 115 -7.06 -15.33 -4.04
C LYS A 115 -5.75 -14.58 -4.29
N ALA A 116 -4.62 -15.24 -4.07
CA ALA A 116 -3.32 -14.64 -4.34
C ALA A 116 -3.20 -14.35 -5.84
N MET A 117 -2.77 -13.13 -6.20
CA MET A 117 -2.50 -12.76 -7.57
C MET A 117 -1.20 -13.42 -8.04
N PRO A 118 -1.24 -14.24 -9.10
CA PRO A 118 -0.02 -14.72 -9.74
C PRO A 118 0.77 -13.54 -10.29
N VAL A 119 2.07 -13.53 -9.99
CA VAL A 119 3.02 -12.54 -10.51
C VAL A 119 3.83 -13.17 -11.62
N SER A 120 3.90 -12.53 -12.78
CA SER A 120 4.85 -12.92 -13.83
C SER A 120 5.63 -11.72 -14.34
N PHE A 121 6.86 -11.97 -14.78
CA PHE A 121 7.76 -10.95 -15.30
C PHE A 121 7.84 -11.10 -16.81
N ASN A 122 7.57 -10.03 -17.55
CA ASN A 122 7.59 -10.05 -19.01
C ASN A 122 8.26 -8.78 -19.53
N LYS A 123 9.40 -8.91 -20.24
CA LYS A 123 10.05 -7.84 -21.01
C LYS A 123 10.15 -6.46 -20.30
N GLY A 124 10.41 -6.42 -19.00
CA GLY A 124 10.50 -5.16 -18.25
C GLY A 124 9.18 -4.66 -17.64
N ALA A 125 8.15 -5.50 -17.61
CA ALA A 125 6.90 -5.29 -16.89
C ALA A 125 6.60 -6.43 -15.89
N ILE A 126 5.82 -6.12 -14.87
CA ILE A 126 5.30 -7.07 -13.89
C ILE A 126 3.80 -7.22 -14.12
N ASN A 127 3.38 -8.41 -14.53
CA ASN A 127 1.99 -8.73 -14.75
C ASN A 127 1.41 -9.39 -13.50
N LEU A 128 0.28 -8.87 -13.04
CA LEU A 128 -0.40 -9.25 -11.82
C LEU A 128 -1.78 -9.76 -12.22
N LYS A 129 -1.96 -11.08 -12.29
CA LYS A 129 -3.20 -11.65 -12.83
C LYS A 129 -4.36 -11.55 -11.82
N CYS A 130 -5.48 -11.01 -12.28
CA CYS A 130 -6.74 -11.00 -11.54
C CYS A 130 -7.93 -10.91 -12.50
N ASP A 131 -8.96 -11.72 -12.24
CA ASP A 131 -10.12 -11.85 -13.13
C ASP A 131 -11.01 -10.59 -13.18
N ARG A 132 -10.91 -9.70 -12.17
CA ARG A 132 -11.73 -8.49 -12.05
C ARG A 132 -10.96 -7.31 -11.47
N SER A 133 -9.97 -6.82 -12.21
CA SER A 133 -9.37 -5.49 -11.99
C SER A 133 -10.42 -4.39 -12.25
N ALA A 134 -10.29 -3.25 -11.57
CA ALA A 134 -11.17 -2.11 -11.74
C ALA A 134 -10.37 -0.87 -12.16
N ALA A 135 -9.91 -0.09 -11.20
CA ALA A 135 -9.17 1.15 -11.44
C ALA A 135 -7.86 1.18 -10.68
N VAL A 136 -6.93 2.02 -11.14
CA VAL A 136 -5.74 2.39 -10.39
C VAL A 136 -5.94 3.78 -9.82
N VAL A 137 -5.72 3.90 -8.50
CA VAL A 137 -5.81 5.17 -7.77
C VAL A 137 -4.40 5.58 -7.39
N SER A 138 -3.99 6.79 -7.77
CA SER A 138 -2.74 7.40 -7.31
C SER A 138 -3.03 8.25 -6.07
N MET A 139 -2.25 8.05 -5.01
CA MET A 139 -2.33 8.83 -3.77
C MET A 139 -0.94 9.00 -3.17
N SER A 140 -0.80 9.87 -2.17
CA SER A 140 0.44 9.95 -1.38
C SER A 140 0.38 8.91 -0.25
N ASP A 141 1.45 8.16 -0.06
CA ASP A 141 1.66 7.35 1.15
C ASP A 141 1.68 8.29 2.37
N PRO A 142 0.73 8.17 3.31
CA PRO A 142 0.66 9.09 4.46
C PRO A 142 1.84 8.99 5.42
N ARG A 143 2.60 7.88 5.37
CA ARG A 143 3.78 7.67 6.22
C ARG A 143 5.03 8.29 5.62
N THR A 144 5.20 8.23 4.31
CA THR A 144 6.45 8.66 3.64
C THR A 144 6.30 9.84 2.70
N GLY A 145 5.07 10.24 2.37
CA GLY A 145 4.76 11.24 1.35
C GLY A 145 5.00 10.76 -0.09
N ARG A 146 5.53 9.55 -0.30
CA ARG A 146 5.86 9.03 -1.63
C ARG A 146 4.61 8.67 -2.43
N PRO A 147 4.68 8.69 -3.77
CA PRO A 147 3.58 8.19 -4.60
C PRO A 147 3.23 6.73 -4.28
N LEU A 148 1.95 6.47 -4.08
CA LEU A 148 1.37 5.17 -3.82
C LEU A 148 0.33 4.88 -4.91
N LEU A 149 0.61 3.84 -5.70
CA LEU A 149 -0.25 3.34 -6.76
C LEU A 149 -1.09 2.19 -6.22
N VAL A 150 -2.41 2.35 -6.19
CA VAL A 150 -3.35 1.39 -5.62
C VAL A 150 -4.23 0.80 -6.70
N GLY A 151 -4.03 -0.48 -7.02
CA GLY A 151 -4.87 -1.26 -7.93
C GLY A 151 -6.09 -1.82 -7.21
N THR A 152 -7.27 -1.36 -7.58
CA THR A 152 -8.55 -1.76 -6.96
C THR A 152 -9.24 -2.88 -7.74
N VAL A 153 -9.88 -3.81 -7.05
CA VAL A 153 -10.53 -4.98 -7.66
C VAL A 153 -12.02 -5.05 -7.31
N LEU A 154 -12.82 -5.63 -8.21
CA LEU A 154 -14.23 -5.98 -7.91
C LEU A 154 -14.34 -7.38 -7.29
N GLY A 155 -13.26 -8.17 -7.34
CA GLY A 155 -13.18 -9.52 -6.77
C GLY A 155 -12.45 -9.58 -5.44
N SER A 156 -11.97 -10.77 -5.12
CA SER A 156 -11.20 -11.08 -3.90
C SER A 156 -9.72 -11.33 -4.18
N CYS A 157 -9.20 -10.90 -5.34
CA CYS A 157 -7.77 -11.03 -5.62
C CYS A 157 -6.95 -10.12 -4.69
N SER A 158 -5.73 -10.54 -4.36
CA SER A 158 -4.79 -9.68 -3.62
C SER A 158 -3.33 -9.99 -3.93
N ILE A 159 -2.48 -8.98 -3.87
CA ILE A 159 -1.04 -9.17 -3.82
C ILE A 159 -0.62 -9.60 -2.41
N LYS A 160 -0.06 -10.80 -2.28
CA LYS A 160 0.43 -11.33 -0.99
C LYS A 160 1.95 -11.21 -0.85
N SER A 161 2.66 -11.00 -1.96
CA SER A 161 4.12 -10.94 -1.96
C SER A 161 4.64 -9.55 -1.57
N ASN A 162 5.68 -9.54 -0.74
CA ASN A 162 6.49 -8.35 -0.45
C ASN A 162 7.51 -8.10 -1.57
N LEU A 163 7.02 -8.08 -2.79
CA LEU A 163 7.85 -7.88 -3.97
C LEU A 163 8.45 -6.46 -3.96
N SER A 164 9.74 -6.34 -4.22
CA SER A 164 10.41 -5.03 -4.34
C SER A 164 11.50 -5.07 -5.40
N GLY A 165 11.76 -3.90 -5.98
CA GLY A 165 12.82 -3.67 -6.96
C GLY A 165 13.23 -2.20 -6.98
N PRO A 166 14.18 -1.81 -7.85
CA PRO A 166 14.57 -0.41 -7.97
C PRO A 166 13.38 0.42 -8.46
N GLY A 167 12.98 1.40 -7.63
CA GLY A 167 11.87 2.30 -7.92
C GLY A 167 10.49 1.82 -7.46
N TYR A 168 10.31 0.57 -7.00
CA TYR A 168 8.99 0.11 -6.53
C TYR A 168 9.06 -0.86 -5.35
N ARG A 169 8.01 -0.84 -4.53
CA ARG A 169 7.80 -1.82 -3.44
C ARG A 169 6.32 -2.11 -3.29
N PHE A 170 5.95 -3.38 -3.40
CA PHE A 170 4.61 -3.85 -3.12
C PHE A 170 4.36 -3.88 -1.61
N ILE A 171 3.15 -3.47 -1.21
CA ILE A 171 2.63 -3.63 0.13
C ILE A 171 1.66 -4.83 0.09
N PRO A 172 1.80 -5.83 0.98
CA PRO A 172 0.87 -6.93 1.06
C PRO A 172 -0.55 -6.41 1.34
N ALA A 173 -1.48 -6.84 0.50
CA ALA A 173 -2.86 -6.41 0.56
C ALA A 173 -3.76 -7.57 1.00
N SER A 174 -4.81 -7.28 1.76
CA SER A 174 -5.91 -8.21 1.96
C SER A 174 -6.83 -8.23 0.74
N ARG A 175 -6.89 -7.13 -0.03
CA ARG A 175 -7.60 -7.02 -1.31
C ARG A 175 -6.91 -6.03 -2.26
N GLY A 176 -6.83 -6.36 -3.55
CA GLY A 176 -6.22 -5.49 -4.56
C GLY A 176 -4.69 -5.44 -4.48
N ILE A 177 -4.11 -4.32 -4.87
CA ILE A 177 -2.67 -4.10 -5.01
C ILE A 177 -2.33 -2.72 -4.44
N ALA A 178 -1.24 -2.62 -3.70
CA ALA A 178 -0.66 -1.35 -3.29
C ALA A 178 0.84 -1.36 -3.60
N VAL A 179 1.33 -0.33 -4.30
CA VAL A 179 2.73 -0.21 -4.72
C VAL A 179 3.24 1.17 -4.39
N VAL A 180 4.25 1.26 -3.53
CA VAL A 180 4.99 2.50 -3.32
C VAL A 180 5.91 2.69 -4.52
N ALA A 181 5.67 3.73 -5.30
CA ALA A 181 6.56 4.16 -6.37
C ALA A 181 7.59 5.13 -5.76
N SER A 182 8.85 4.71 -5.78
CA SER A 182 10.01 5.50 -5.37
C SER A 182 10.69 6.19 -6.56
N SER A 183 10.12 6.06 -7.76
CA SER A 183 10.53 6.74 -8.98
C SER A 183 9.28 7.12 -9.76
N ASP A 184 9.28 8.33 -10.31
CA ASP A 184 8.21 8.81 -11.19
C ASP A 184 8.20 8.09 -12.54
N ALA A 185 9.25 7.30 -12.84
CA ALA A 185 9.34 6.54 -14.08
C ALA A 185 8.50 5.26 -14.08
N ILE A 186 7.61 5.03 -13.12
CA ILE A 186 6.82 3.79 -12.99
C ILE A 186 5.33 4.10 -13.04
N THR A 187 4.60 3.31 -13.81
CA THR A 187 3.14 3.36 -13.90
C THR A 187 2.54 2.00 -13.59
N LEU A 188 1.33 2.02 -13.01
CA LEU A 188 0.49 0.86 -12.79
C LEU A 188 -0.78 1.07 -13.62
N SER A 189 -1.07 0.13 -14.51
CA SER A 189 -2.24 0.19 -15.38
C SER A 189 -3.18 -0.98 -15.10
N PRO A 190 -4.50 -0.75 -15.06
CA PRO A 190 -5.46 -1.84 -15.05
C PRO A 190 -5.57 -2.45 -16.46
N GLU A 191 -5.58 -3.77 -16.54
CA GLU A 191 -5.79 -4.54 -17.77
C GLU A 191 -6.96 -5.52 -17.55
N PRO A 192 -7.68 -5.96 -18.59
CA PRO A 192 -8.81 -6.90 -18.42
C PRO A 192 -8.44 -8.20 -17.68
N SER A 193 -7.17 -8.61 -17.74
CA SER A 193 -6.65 -9.81 -17.07
C SER A 193 -5.92 -9.53 -15.74
N GLY A 194 -5.94 -8.29 -15.25
CA GLY A 194 -5.35 -7.89 -13.98
C GLY A 194 -4.70 -6.52 -14.00
N PHE A 195 -3.42 -6.43 -13.65
CA PHE A 195 -2.67 -5.18 -13.63
C PHE A 195 -1.27 -5.37 -14.19
N VAL A 196 -0.71 -4.30 -14.73
CA VAL A 196 0.65 -4.27 -15.25
C VAL A 196 1.39 -3.10 -14.60
N LEU A 197 2.50 -3.42 -13.92
CA LEU A 197 3.47 -2.42 -13.46
C LEU A 197 4.60 -2.34 -14.49
N GLN A 198 4.83 -1.17 -15.05
CA GLN A 198 5.83 -0.95 -16.10
C GLN A 198 6.48 0.43 -15.97
N ALA A 199 7.53 0.68 -16.73
CA ALA A 199 8.11 2.01 -16.80
C ALA A 199 7.18 2.93 -17.61
N MET A 200 7.21 4.24 -17.34
CA MET A 200 6.47 5.22 -18.14
C MET A 200 6.99 5.30 -19.58
N GLU A 201 8.31 5.16 -19.77
CA GLU A 201 8.91 5.09 -21.10
C GLU A 201 8.77 3.66 -21.67
N PRO A 202 8.12 3.49 -22.85
CA PRO A 202 7.85 2.17 -23.42
C PRO A 202 9.11 1.34 -23.73
N GLU A 203 10.23 2.03 -24.04
CA GLU A 203 11.51 1.40 -24.34
C GLU A 203 12.39 1.21 -23.10
N ALA A 204 12.10 1.94 -22.01
CA ALA A 204 12.78 1.77 -20.74
C ALA A 204 12.31 0.47 -20.10
N ARG A 205 13.21 -0.51 -20.01
CA ARG A 205 12.96 -1.67 -19.17
C ARG A 205 12.99 -1.19 -17.73
N LEU A 206 11.92 -1.43 -16.95
CA LEU A 206 12.09 -1.41 -15.50
C LEU A 206 13.32 -2.26 -15.18
N PRO A 207 14.20 -1.85 -14.26
CA PRO A 207 15.27 -2.71 -13.77
C PRO A 207 14.64 -3.83 -12.92
N ILE A 208 13.84 -4.69 -13.54
CA ILE A 208 13.31 -5.93 -13.00
C ILE A 208 14.44 -6.95 -13.16
N GLY A 209 15.46 -6.78 -12.32
CA GLY A 209 16.48 -7.78 -12.11
C GLY A 209 16.21 -8.45 -10.78
N ASN A 210 15.55 -9.60 -10.82
CA ASN A 210 15.24 -10.49 -9.69
C ASN A 210 14.39 -9.89 -8.56
N PRO A 211 13.09 -10.26 -8.45
CA PRO A 211 12.32 -9.94 -7.25
C PRO A 211 13.00 -10.48 -5.99
N PHE A 212 13.09 -9.69 -4.92
CA PHE A 212 13.29 -10.25 -3.59
C PHE A 212 12.04 -11.06 -3.22
N VAL A 213 12.07 -12.37 -3.44
CA VAL A 213 11.19 -13.30 -2.74
C VAL A 213 11.83 -13.52 -1.39
N LYS A 214 11.38 -12.80 -0.36
CA LYS A 214 11.68 -13.20 1.02
C LYS A 214 11.09 -14.62 1.17
N PRO A 215 11.88 -15.67 1.44
CA PRO A 215 11.31 -16.98 1.71
C PRO A 215 10.32 -16.86 2.88
N PRO A 216 9.27 -17.69 2.94
CA PRO A 216 8.40 -17.72 4.11
C PRO A 216 9.28 -17.90 5.35
N LEU A 217 9.03 -17.05 6.35
CA LEU A 217 9.74 -17.02 7.62
C LEU A 217 9.61 -18.39 8.31
N THR A 218 10.54 -19.29 8.06
CA THR A 218 11.00 -20.21 9.09
C THR A 218 12.04 -19.43 9.88
N ASP A 219 11.68 -19.07 11.11
CA ASP A 219 12.53 -18.55 12.19
C ASP A 219 13.90 -18.04 11.75
N VAL A 220 13.97 -16.75 11.42
CA VAL A 220 15.19 -16.00 11.66
C VAL A 220 14.80 -14.93 12.65
N SER A 221 15.14 -15.21 13.90
CA SER A 221 14.97 -14.35 15.06
C SER A 221 15.42 -12.93 14.71
N ASP A 222 14.50 -11.97 14.85
CA ASP A 222 14.83 -10.56 14.99
C ASP A 222 15.78 -10.43 16.18
N THR A 223 17.08 -10.45 15.90
CA THR A 223 18.11 -10.06 16.85
C THR A 223 18.27 -8.55 16.72
N PRO A 224 17.96 -7.76 17.78
CA PRO A 224 18.02 -6.29 17.71
C PRO A 224 19.44 -5.73 17.47
N ASN A 225 20.46 -6.59 17.43
CA ASN A 225 21.87 -6.23 17.31
C ASN A 225 22.54 -6.82 16.05
N GLY A 226 21.77 -7.37 15.10
CA GLY A 226 22.31 -7.92 13.86
C GLY A 226 22.57 -6.84 12.80
N ILE A 227 23.81 -6.76 12.29
CA ILE A 227 24.12 -5.93 11.11
C ILE A 227 23.38 -6.51 9.91
N ASN A 228 22.33 -5.84 9.44
CA ASN A 228 21.58 -6.25 8.26
C ASN A 228 22.37 -5.90 6.99
N LEU A 229 23.12 -6.88 6.48
CA LEU A 229 23.88 -6.77 5.25
C LEU A 229 23.01 -7.09 4.02
N PRO A 230 23.17 -6.35 2.93
CA PRO A 230 22.42 -6.60 1.70
C PRO A 230 22.78 -7.96 1.10
N GLN A 231 21.82 -8.87 1.02
CA GLN A 231 21.98 -10.20 0.43
C GLN A 231 21.76 -10.15 -1.09
N TYR A 232 22.75 -9.66 -1.84
CA TYR A 232 22.78 -9.78 -3.29
C TYR A 232 23.89 -10.74 -3.73
N GLY A 233 23.78 -11.34 -4.92
CA GLY A 233 24.92 -11.99 -5.56
C GLY A 233 26.01 -10.96 -5.92
N ILE A 234 27.26 -11.39 -6.07
CA ILE A 234 28.44 -10.53 -6.31
C ILE A 234 28.23 -9.51 -7.45
N ILE A 235 27.60 -9.90 -8.54
CA ILE A 235 27.31 -9.00 -9.67
C ILE A 235 26.31 -7.89 -9.26
N GLY A 236 25.28 -8.26 -8.49
CA GLY A 236 24.30 -7.31 -7.96
C GLY A 236 24.92 -6.35 -6.94
N LEU A 237 25.81 -6.86 -6.08
CA LEU A 237 26.54 -6.05 -5.12
C LEU A 237 27.46 -5.02 -5.81
N ARG A 238 28.21 -5.42 -6.85
CA ARG A 238 29.08 -4.50 -7.61
C ARG A 238 28.30 -3.40 -8.30
N ARG A 239 27.15 -3.74 -8.91
CA ARG A 239 26.26 -2.72 -9.49
C ARG A 239 25.74 -1.78 -8.42
N ARG A 240 25.34 -2.31 -7.26
CA ARG A 240 24.84 -1.52 -6.14
C ARG A 240 25.90 -0.59 -5.56
N LEU A 241 27.15 -1.04 -5.48
CA LEU A 241 28.28 -0.21 -5.07
C LEU A 241 28.41 1.04 -5.96
N GLY A 242 28.25 0.89 -7.27
CA GLY A 242 28.24 2.03 -8.20
C GLY A 242 27.10 3.01 -7.93
N ILE A 243 25.88 2.50 -7.74
CA ILE A 243 24.68 3.31 -7.47
C ILE A 243 24.83 4.09 -6.16
N GLU A 244 25.23 3.43 -5.07
CA GLU A 244 25.33 4.09 -3.76
C GLU A 244 26.49 5.10 -3.72
N ARG A 245 27.56 4.90 -4.50
CA ARG A 245 28.63 5.91 -4.65
C ARG A 245 28.12 7.19 -5.26
N VAL A 246 27.33 7.10 -6.33
CA VAL A 246 26.69 8.26 -6.97
C VAL A 246 25.70 8.91 -6.00
N ALA A 247 24.87 8.11 -5.32
CA ALA A 247 23.90 8.63 -4.36
C ALA A 247 24.55 9.39 -3.19
N VAL A 248 25.73 8.96 -2.70
CA VAL A 248 26.48 9.70 -1.68
C VAL A 248 27.04 11.01 -2.22
N ALA A 249 27.52 11.02 -3.47
CA ALA A 249 28.05 12.22 -4.11
C ALA A 249 26.97 13.28 -4.35
N GLU A 250 25.77 12.84 -4.73
CA GLU A 250 24.62 13.72 -5.01
C GLU A 250 23.82 14.11 -3.76
N ALA A 251 24.00 13.40 -2.64
CA ALA A 251 23.24 13.65 -1.42
C ALA A 251 23.58 15.03 -0.78
N PRO A 252 22.55 15.83 -0.41
CA PRO A 252 22.71 17.00 0.45
C PRO A 252 23.32 16.64 1.83
N PRO A 253 23.93 17.60 2.55
CA PRO A 253 24.65 17.32 3.79
C PRO A 253 23.85 16.54 4.86
N LEU A 254 22.56 16.84 5.01
CA LEU A 254 21.69 16.18 5.99
C LEU A 254 21.38 14.71 5.63
N ASP A 255 21.24 14.40 4.34
CA ASP A 255 20.90 13.05 3.86
C ASP A 255 22.15 12.20 3.56
N ARG A 256 23.31 12.84 3.48
CA ARG A 256 24.60 12.19 3.19
C ARG A 256 24.96 11.12 4.22
N ARG A 257 24.53 11.30 5.47
CA ARG A 257 24.73 10.32 6.54
C ARG A 257 24.04 9.00 6.21
N GLU A 258 22.75 9.03 5.85
CA GLU A 258 22.00 7.82 5.53
C GLU A 258 22.50 7.18 4.23
N ALA A 259 22.83 7.98 3.21
CA ALA A 259 23.43 7.50 1.96
C ALA A 259 24.76 6.77 2.20
N THR A 260 25.61 7.30 3.06
CA THR A 260 26.91 6.70 3.36
C THR A 260 26.77 5.41 4.17
N PHE A 261 25.78 5.30 5.05
CA PHE A 261 25.48 4.02 5.70
C PHE A 261 25.01 2.95 4.72
N ARG A 262 24.21 3.31 3.72
CA ARG A 262 23.80 2.38 2.65
C ARG A 262 25.00 1.92 1.83
N LEU A 263 25.90 2.85 1.48
CA LEU A 263 27.16 2.54 0.80
C LEU A 263 28.04 1.58 1.61
N ALA A 264 28.24 1.87 2.90
CA ALA A 264 29.07 1.06 3.79
C ALA A 264 28.53 -0.37 3.95
N ARG A 265 27.21 -0.56 4.02
CA ARG A 265 26.61 -1.91 4.07
C ARG A 265 26.87 -2.72 2.80
N VAL A 266 26.85 -2.07 1.63
CA VAL A 266 27.16 -2.74 0.36
C VAL A 266 28.64 -3.12 0.27
N MET A 267 29.52 -2.25 0.78
CA MET A 267 30.95 -2.54 0.90
C MET A 267 31.20 -3.73 1.85
N LEU A 268 30.58 -3.74 3.03
CA LEU A 268 30.68 -4.87 3.97
C LEU A 268 30.16 -6.18 3.37
N ALA A 269 29.06 -6.15 2.61
CA ALA A 269 28.56 -7.34 1.90
C ALA A 269 29.48 -7.82 0.76
N LEU A 270 30.35 -6.94 0.25
CA LEU A 270 31.38 -7.26 -0.74
C LEU A 270 32.72 -7.65 -0.10
N ASP A 271 32.77 -7.80 1.22
CA ASP A 271 34.00 -8.03 1.99
C ASP A 271 35.03 -6.88 1.90
N MET A 272 34.55 -5.66 1.62
CA MET A 272 35.32 -4.41 1.58
C MET A 272 35.27 -3.69 2.93
N GLY A 273 35.73 -4.37 3.99
CA GLY A 273 35.69 -3.87 5.36
C GLY A 273 36.44 -2.55 5.59
N PRO A 274 37.72 -2.44 5.17
CA PRO A 274 38.51 -1.23 5.33
C PRO A 274 37.91 -0.01 4.59
N GLU A 275 37.37 -0.23 3.40
CA GLU A 275 36.74 0.82 2.61
C GLU A 275 35.41 1.28 3.21
N ALA A 276 34.64 0.35 3.78
CA ALA A 276 33.44 0.68 4.54
C ALA A 276 33.79 1.54 5.76
N GLY A 277 34.86 1.19 6.50
CA GLY A 277 35.38 1.99 7.61
C GLY A 277 35.76 3.40 7.17
N ALA A 278 36.59 3.52 6.14
CA ALA A 278 37.02 4.82 5.60
C ALA A 278 35.86 5.70 5.10
N ALA A 279 34.80 5.09 4.55
CA ALA A 279 33.60 5.82 4.14
C ALA A 279 32.82 6.37 5.34
N LEU A 280 32.72 5.60 6.43
CA LEU A 280 32.05 6.01 7.66
C LEU A 280 32.85 7.05 8.44
N ASP A 281 34.18 6.93 8.49
CA ASP A 281 35.05 7.87 9.19
C ASP A 281 35.00 9.27 8.58
N ARG A 282 34.81 9.39 7.25
CA ARG A 282 34.58 10.68 6.58
C ARG A 282 33.30 11.38 7.02
N LEU A 283 32.31 10.66 7.55
CA LEU A 283 31.13 11.30 8.16
C LEU A 283 31.46 11.88 9.54
N ALA A 284 32.35 11.23 10.29
CA ALA A 284 32.72 11.66 11.64
C ALA A 284 33.61 12.92 11.65
N GLY A 285 34.35 13.17 10.56
CA GLY A 285 35.15 14.39 10.38
C GLY A 285 34.40 15.64 9.90
N ILE A 286 33.06 15.60 9.84
CA ILE A 286 32.20 16.73 9.39
C ILE A 286 31.35 17.30 10.57
N ILE A 287 31.77 17.05 11.81
CA ILE A 287 31.21 17.70 13.02
C ILE A 287 32.20 18.74 13.54
#